data_AF-A0A6D0ESD3-F1
#
_entry.id   AF-A0A6D0ESD3-F1
#
_cell.length_a   1.000
_cell.length_b   1.000
_cell.length_c   1.000
_cell.angle_alpha   90.00
_cell.angle_beta   90.00
_cell.angle_gamma   90.00
#
_symmetry.space_group_name_H-M   'P 1'
#
loop_
_entity.id
_entity.type
_entity.pdbx_description
1 polymer ?
#
loop_
_entity_poly.entity_id
_entity_poly.type
_entity_poly.pdbx_seq_one_letter_code
_entity_poly.pdbx_strand_id
1 'polypeptide(L)' 'RLDQAISLLSSASSQVKLGSLQQARYDARIDQLRQLQERFKPYTKM' A
#
# COMPACT_ATOMS: atom_id res chain seq x y z
N ARG A 1 5.63 -10.56 -0.98
CA ARG A 1 6.48 -9.37 -0.65
C ARG A 1 5.70 -8.07 -0.70
N LEU A 2 4.86 -7.83 -1.72
CA LEU A 2 4.01 -6.62 -1.78
C LEU A 2 3.04 -6.51 -0.59
N ASP A 3 2.47 -7.62 -0.12
CA ASP A 3 1.57 -7.62 1.05
C ASP A 3 2.24 -7.12 2.34
N GLN A 4 3.51 -7.47 2.55
CA GLN A 4 4.27 -7.02 3.72
C GLN A 4 4.52 -5.52 3.66
N ALA A 5 4.86 -4.98 2.48
CA ALA A 5 5.01 -3.55 2.28
C ALA A 5 3.69 -2.79 2.50
N ILE A 6 2.57 -3.32 2.00
CA ILE A 6 1.23 -2.76 2.23
C ILE A 6 0.91 -2.74 3.73
N SER A 7 1.14 -3.84 4.45
CA SER A 7 0.89 -3.92 5.90
C SER A 7 1.67 -2.88 6.69
N LEU A 8 2.96 -2.71 6.39
CA LEU A 8 3.81 -1.69 7.04
C LEU A 8 3.33 -0.26 6.74
N LEU A 9 2.98 0.02 5.48
CA LEU A 9 2.46 1.34 5.08
C LEU A 9 1.09 1.62 5.69
N SER A 10 0.21 0.62 5.80
CA SER A 10 -1.08 0.76 6.47
C SER A 10 -0.91 1.05 7.97
N SER A 11 0.04 0.37 8.62
CA SER A 11 0.39 0.66 10.01
C SER A 11 0.92 2.10 10.16
N ALA A 12 1.82 2.54 9.29
CA ALA A 12 2.32 3.92 9.31
C ALA A 12 1.23 4.96 9.04
N SER A 13 0.31 4.71 8.10
CA SER A 13 -0.84 5.59 7.80
C SER A 13 -1.75 5.76 9.03
N SER A 14 -1.97 4.68 9.79
CA SER A 14 -2.79 4.73 11.03
C SER A 14 -2.15 5.50 12.19
N GLN A 15 -0.84 5.72 12.16
CA GLN A 15 -0.10 6.41 13.22
C GLN A 15 0.01 7.92 13.00
N VAL A 16 -0.34 8.42 11.81
CA VAL A 16 -0.31 9.85 11.49
C VAL A 16 -1.70 10.47 11.59
N LYS A 17 -1.75 11.80 11.69
CA LYS A 17 -3.01 12.53 11.83
C LYS A 17 -3.91 12.28 10.61
N LEU A 18 -5.19 11.98 10.85
CA LEU A 18 -6.21 11.85 9.82
C LEU A 18 -6.33 13.15 9.00
N GLY A 19 -6.38 13.02 7.68
CA GLY A 19 -6.40 14.14 6.73
C GLY A 19 -5.05 14.84 6.54
N SER A 20 -3.96 14.34 7.14
CA SER A 20 -2.64 14.92 6.94
C SER A 20 -2.05 14.57 5.59
N LEU A 21 -1.12 15.42 5.11
CA LEU A 21 -0.35 15.14 3.90
C LEU A 21 0.47 13.84 4.01
N GLN A 22 0.90 13.48 5.23
CA GLN A 22 1.62 12.22 5.47
C GLN A 22 0.71 11.02 5.24
N GLN A 23 -0.51 11.06 5.79
CA GLN A 23 -1.50 10.01 5.58
C GLN A 23 -1.79 9.83 4.09
N ALA A 24 -2.08 10.93 3.38
CA ALA A 24 -2.37 10.91 1.95
C ALA A 24 -1.22 10.31 1.12
N ARG A 25 0.04 10.52 1.52
CA ARG A 25 1.20 9.91 0.86
C ARG A 25 1.29 8.41 1.09
N TYR A 26 1.03 7.94 2.32
CA TYR A 26 1.01 6.51 2.62
C TYR A 26 -0.12 5.80 1.86
N ASP A 27 -1.32 6.39 1.87
CA ASP A 27 -2.49 5.83 1.20
C ASP A 27 -2.26 5.77 -0.33
N ALA A 28 -1.79 6.86 -0.94
CA ALA A 28 -1.44 6.87 -2.36
C ALA A 28 -0.39 5.80 -2.72
N ARG A 29 0.57 5.52 -1.82
CA ARG A 29 1.56 4.47 -2.06
C ARG A 29 0.95 3.07 -1.93
N ILE A 30 0.03 2.86 -0.98
CA ILE A 30 -0.71 1.61 -0.84
C ILE A 30 -1.51 1.34 -2.12
N ASP A 31 -2.19 2.35 -2.67
CA ASP A 31 -2.97 2.22 -3.91
C ASP A 31 -2.09 1.79 -5.10
N GLN A 32 -0.91 2.41 -5.25
CA GLN A 32 0.07 2.01 -6.27
C GLN A 32 0.50 0.54 -6.12
N LEU A 33 0.74 0.09 -4.89
CA LEU A 33 1.15 -1.29 -4.63
C LEU A 33 0.01 -2.28 -4.89
N ARG A 34 -1.24 -1.92 -4.56
CA ARG A 34 -2.44 -2.71 -4.88
C ARG A 34 -2.65 -2.83 -6.38
N GLN A 35 -2.50 -1.75 -7.13
CA GLN A 35 -2.56 -1.76 -8.59
C GLN A 35 -1.47 -2.68 -9.18
N LEU A 36 -0.27 -2.64 -8.61
CA LEU A 36 0.83 -3.52 -9.00
C LEU A 36 0.50 -4.99 -8.71
N GLN A 37 -0.05 -5.30 -7.54
CA GLN A 37 -0.49 -6.65 -7.18
C GLN A 37 -1.49 -7.20 -8.19
N GLU A 38 -2.52 -6.43 -8.54
CA GLU A 38 -3.53 -6.88 -9.52
C GLU A 38 -2.93 -7.07 -10.91
N ARG A 39 -2.00 -6.20 -11.33
CA ARG A 39 -1.28 -6.35 -12.61
C ARG A 39 -0.44 -7.63 -12.65
N PHE A 40 0.19 -8.00 -11.54
CA PHE A 40 1.07 -9.18 -11.48
C PHE A 40 0.36 -10.48 -11.04
N LYS A 41 -0.88 -10.39 -10.56
CA LYS A 41 -1.70 -11.53 -10.11
C LYS A 41 -1.76 -12.71 -11.08
N PRO A 42 -1.84 -12.52 -12.43
CA PRO A 42 -1.81 -13.65 -13.37
C PRO A 42 -0.46 -14.38 -13.41
N TYR A 43 0.62 -13.69 -13.06
CA TYR A 43 1.99 -14.20 -13.15
C TYR A 43 2.49 -14.81 -11.82
N THR A 44 1.77 -14.60 -10.72
CA THR A 44 2.08 -15.17 -9.40
C THR A 44 1.62 -16.64 -9.26
N LYS A 45 0.93 -17.20 -10.27
CA LYS A 45 0.40 -18.59 -10.28
C LYS A 45 1.30 -19.61 -11.00
N MET A 46 2.61 -19.37 -11.08
CA MET A 46 3.60 -20.39 -11.47
C MET A 46 4.37 -20.88 -10.25
#